data_AF-A0A845XCS4-F1
#
_entry.id   AF-A0A845XCS4-F1
#
_cell.length_a   1.000
_cell.length_b   1.000
_cell.length_c   1.000
_cell.angle_alpha   90.00
_cell.angle_beta   90.00
_cell.angle_gamma   90.00
#
_symmetry.space_group_name_H-M   'P 1'
#
loop_
_entity.id
_entity.type
_entity.pdbx_description
1 polymer ?
#
loop_
_entity_poly.entity_id
_entity_poly.type
_entity_poly.pdbx_seq_one_letter_code
_entity_poly.pdbx_strand_id
1 'polypeptide(L)' 'STPDMAEQGKLLNEVAALVDAGRIHSTATEVAGKIDAATLRKVHAQIESGSARGKIVLEGF' A
#
# COMPACT_ATOMS: atom_id res chain seq x y z
N SER A 1 -13.55 -17.37 5.35
CA SER A 1 -14.10 -16.01 5.39
C SER A 1 -13.27 -15.21 6.38
N THR A 2 -12.84 -14.00 6.04
CA THR A 2 -12.23 -13.12 7.05
C THR A 2 -13.34 -12.75 8.02
N PRO A 3 -13.32 -13.19 9.29
CA PRO A 3 -14.48 -13.08 10.18
C PRO A 3 -14.89 -11.64 10.51
N ASP A 4 -14.14 -10.65 10.04
CA ASP A 4 -14.19 -9.28 10.52
C ASP A 4 -14.11 -8.21 9.40
N MET A 5 -14.56 -8.54 8.19
CA MET A 5 -14.52 -7.57 7.07
C MET A 5 -15.32 -6.29 7.37
N ALA A 6 -16.40 -6.39 8.14
CA ALA A 6 -17.24 -5.25 8.48
C ALA A 6 -16.51 -4.25 9.38
N GLU A 7 -15.80 -4.72 10.41
CA GLU A 7 -15.03 -3.84 11.30
C GLU A 7 -13.79 -3.29 10.59
N GLN A 8 -13.12 -4.11 9.79
CA GLN A 8 -12.02 -3.63 8.92
C GLN A 8 -12.48 -2.48 8.02
N GLY A 9 -13.70 -2.56 7.47
CA GLY A 9 -14.30 -1.47 6.69
C GLY A 9 -14.50 -0.18 7.50
N LYS A 10 -14.97 -0.28 8.75
CA LYS A 10 -15.12 0.89 9.63
C LYS A 10 -13.78 1.55 9.92
N LEU A 11 -12.77 0.75 10.26
CA LEU A 11 -11.41 1.25 10.50
C LEU A 11 -10.83 1.95 9.26
N LEU A 12 -11.06 1.40 8.06
CA LEU A 12 -10.62 2.04 6.82
C LEU A 12 -11.33 3.37 6.56
N ASN A 13 -12.62 3.49 6.89
CA ASN A 13 -13.36 4.76 6.80
C ASN A 13 -12.83 5.82 7.78
N GLU A 14 -12.48 5.42 9.01
CA GLU A 14 -11.85 6.32 9.98
C GLU A 14 -10.48 6.80 9.49
N VAL A 15 -9.66 5.91 8.93
CA VAL A 15 -8.38 6.26 8.33
C VAL A 15 -8.58 7.24 7.17
N ALA A 16 -9.57 7.05 6.31
CA ALA A 16 -9.88 7.97 5.22
C ALA A 16 -10.24 9.37 5.73
N ALA A 17 -11.11 9.48 6.75
CA ALA A 17 -11.46 10.76 7.36
C ALA A 17 -10.23 11.47 7.97
N LEU A 18 -9.29 10.72 8.54
CA LEU A 18 -8.03 11.27 9.07
C LEU A 18 -7.07 11.72 7.97
N VAL A 19 -7.07 11.07 6.80
CA VAL A 19 -6.31 11.52 5.62
C VAL A 19 -6.89 12.83 5.08
N ASP A 20 -8.22 12.91 4.92
CA ASP A 20 -8.89 14.13 4.44
C ASP A 20 -8.67 15.32 5.40
N ALA A 21 -8.62 15.05 6.71
CA ALA A 21 -8.28 16.04 7.73
C ALA A 21 -6.78 16.40 7.81
N GLY A 22 -5.93 15.81 6.97
CA GLY A 22 -4.47 16.04 6.96
C GLY A 22 -3.73 15.49 8.18
N ARG A 23 -4.36 14.60 8.96
CA ARG A 23 -3.77 14.00 10.18
C ARG A 23 -2.95 12.74 9.88
N ILE A 24 -3.31 12.01 8.83
CA ILE A 24 -2.56 10.86 8.32
C ILE A 24 -2.07 11.21 6.90
N HIS A 25 -0.83 10.83 6.61
CA HIS A 25 -0.21 11.03 5.30
C HIS A 25 0.12 9.69 4.67
N SER A 26 0.12 9.65 3.33
CA SER A 26 0.54 8.46 2.60
C SER A 26 1.98 8.07 2.98
N THR A 27 2.22 6.76 3.04
CA THR A 27 3.57 6.19 3.21
C THR A 27 4.16 5.71 1.88
N ALA A 28 3.49 5.99 0.76
CA ALA A 28 4.01 5.70 -0.57
C ALA A 28 5.29 6.50 -0.82
N THR A 29 6.37 5.80 -1.15
CA THR A 29 7.70 6.38 -1.38
C THR A 29 8.20 6.10 -2.79
N GLU A 30 7.63 5.12 -3.48
CA GLU A 30 7.99 4.73 -4.84
C GLU A 30 6.73 4.27 -5.60
N VAL A 31 6.61 4.67 -6.87
CA VAL A 31 5.68 4.08 -7.85
C VAL A 31 6.52 3.29 -8.85
N ALA A 32 6.49 1.96 -8.75
CA ALA A 32 7.40 1.06 -9.47
C ALA A 32 6.99 0.79 -10.93
N GLY A 33 5.77 1.18 -11.31
CA GLY A 33 5.22 1.00 -12.66
C GLY A 33 4.10 -0.04 -12.71
N LYS A 34 3.95 -0.66 -13.89
CA LYS A 34 2.83 -1.53 -14.23
C LYS A 34 2.69 -2.74 -13.30
N ILE A 35 1.45 -3.16 -13.09
CA ILE A 35 1.11 -4.41 -12.43
C ILE A 35 1.36 -5.54 -13.44
N ASP A 36 2.62 -5.94 -13.55
CA ASP A 36 3.04 -7.12 -14.31
C ASP A 36 4.01 -7.99 -13.50
N ALA A 37 4.28 -9.20 -14.00
CA ALA A 37 5.12 -10.16 -13.30
C ALA A 37 6.59 -9.70 -13.19
N ALA A 38 7.07 -8.87 -14.11
CA ALA A 38 8.44 -8.37 -14.09
C ALA A 38 8.63 -7.34 -12.96
N THR A 39 7.70 -6.39 -12.86
CA THR A 39 7.67 -5.34 -11.84
C THR A 39 7.47 -5.94 -10.46
N LEU A 40 6.56 -6.90 -10.32
CA LEU A 40 6.33 -7.61 -9.06
C LEU A 40 7.59 -8.32 -8.55
N ARG A 41 8.33 -9.04 -9.40
CA ARG A 41 9.58 -9.71 -9.00
C ARG A 41 10.64 -8.73 -8.54
N LYS A 42 10.80 -7.61 -9.24
CA LYS A 42 11.76 -6.55 -8.87
C LYS A 42 11.43 -5.96 -7.49
N VAL A 43 10.17 -5.60 -7.27
CA VAL A 43 9.72 -5.00 -6.00
C VAL A 43 9.82 -6.01 -4.85
N HIS A 44 9.52 -7.28 -5.10
CA HIS A 44 9.66 -8.33 -4.08
C HIS A 44 11.12 -8.46 -3.60
N ALA A 45 12.08 -8.54 -4.53
CA ALA A 45 13.50 -8.60 -4.18
C ALA A 45 13.98 -7.38 -3.38
N GLN A 46 13.46 -6.18 -3.69
CA GLN A 46 13.75 -4.96 -2.94
C GLN A 46 13.21 -5.03 -1.51
N ILE A 47 12.00 -5.57 -1.30
CA ILE A 47 11.42 -5.77 0.03
C ILE A 47 12.23 -6.82 0.82
N GLU A 48 12.59 -7.95 0.20
CA GLU A 48 13.39 -9.02 0.82
C GLU A 48 14.77 -8.51 1.26
N SER A 49 15.35 -7.54 0.54
CA SER A 49 16.62 -6.92 0.93
C SER A 49 16.56 -6.07 2.21
N GLY A 50 15.36 -5.71 2.68
CA GLY A 50 15.15 -4.82 3.82
C GLY A 50 15.52 -3.35 3.58
N SER A 51 15.91 -2.98 2.36
CA SER A 51 16.27 -1.60 2.00
C SER A 51 15.06 -0.70 1.71
N ALA A 52 13.88 -1.27 1.58
CA ALA A 52 12.65 -0.53 1.30
C ALA A 52 12.23 0.33 2.52
N ARG A 53 12.10 1.65 2.31
CA ARG A 53 11.51 2.58 3.28
C ARG A 53 10.13 3.00 2.80
N GLY A 54 9.10 2.86 3.63
CA GLY A 54 7.72 3.19 3.26
C GLY A 54 7.04 2.08 2.44
N LYS A 55 6.21 2.47 1.47
CA LYS A 55 5.46 1.56 0.60
C LYS A 55 5.82 1.82 -0.87
N ILE A 56 6.05 0.72 -1.60
CA ILE A 56 6.22 0.72 -3.05
C ILE A 56 4.86 0.38 -3.66
N VAL A 57 4.35 1.24 -4.55
CA VAL A 57 3.06 1.10 -5.22
C VAL A 57 3.29 0.66 -6.66
N LEU A 58 2.43 -0.23 -7.16
CA LEU A 58 2.34 -0.58 -8.58
C LEU A 58 0.98 -0.12 -9.09
N GLU A 59 0.95 0.42 -10.30
CA GLU A 59 -0.25 0.96 -10.92
C GLU A 59 -0.24 0.78 -12.43
N GLY A 60 -1.44 0.68 -13.03
CA GLY A 60 -1.60 0.33 -14.44
C GLY A 60 -1.45 -1.17 -14.72
N PHE A 61 -1.93 -1.61 -15.89
CA PHE A 61 -1.89 -3.00 -16.36
C PHE A 61 -1.20 -3.08 -17.73
#